data_AF-A0A9W4S6Y8-F1
#
_entry.id   AF-A0A9W4S6Y8-F1
#
_cell.length_a   1.000
_cell.length_b   1.000
_cell.length_c   1.000
_cell.angle_alpha   90.00
_cell.angle_beta   90.00
_cell.angle_gamma   90.00
#
_symmetry.space_group_name_H-M   'P 1'
#
loop_
_entity.id
_entity.type
_entity.pdbx_description
1 polymer ?
#
loop_
_entity_poly.entity_id
_entity_poly.type
_entity_poly.pdbx_seq_one_letter_code
_entity_poly.pdbx_strand_id
1 'polypeptide(L)'
;MAGGVSVRDVDAQKFINAYAAFLKRQGKLPIPGWVDIVKTGPAKELPPQDIDWFYVRAASVARHIYLRKTVGVGRLRKVHGSAKNRGVRPSHHVDASGSVDRK
;
A
#
# COMPACT_ATOMS: atom_id res chain seq x y z
N MET A 1 -15.56 -10.35 -30.25
CA MET A 1 -14.63 -11.17 -29.46
C MET A 1 -14.06 -10.28 -28.37
N ALA A 2 -14.53 -10.38 -27.13
CA ALA A 2 -13.92 -9.63 -26.03
C ALA A 2 -12.50 -10.20 -25.83
N GLY A 3 -11.48 -9.39 -26.12
CA GLY A 3 -10.09 -9.74 -25.84
C GLY A 3 -9.89 -10.03 -24.36
N GLY A 4 -8.90 -10.85 -24.01
CA GLY A 4 -8.60 -11.19 -22.62
C GLY A 4 -8.41 -9.93 -21.76
N VAL A 5 -9.03 -9.92 -20.57
CA VAL A 5 -8.98 -8.78 -19.64
C VAL A 5 -7.76 -8.92 -18.73
N SER A 6 -6.96 -7.85 -18.61
CA SER A 6 -5.81 -7.79 -17.71
C SER A 6 -5.98 -6.70 -16.66
N VAL A 7 -5.13 -6.73 -15.62
CA VAL A 7 -5.08 -5.67 -14.58
C VAL A 7 -4.71 -4.30 -15.15
N ARG A 8 -4.18 -4.24 -16.38
CA ARG A 8 -3.84 -2.99 -17.07
C ARG A 8 -5.06 -2.29 -17.65
N ASP A 9 -6.13 -3.03 -17.90
CA ASP A 9 -7.35 -2.55 -18.56
C ASP A 9 -8.39 -2.01 -17.55
N VAL A 10 -8.10 -2.15 -16.25
CA VAL A 10 -8.97 -1.73 -15.16
C VAL A 10 -8.36 -0.52 -14.44
N ASP A 11 -9.21 0.45 -14.11
CA ASP A 11 -8.83 1.56 -13.25
C ASP A 11 -8.17 1.08 -11.94
N ALA A 12 -7.10 1.77 -11.55
CA ALA A 12 -6.28 1.35 -10.43
C ALA A 12 -7.06 1.33 -9.12
N GLN A 13 -7.86 2.37 -8.85
CA GLN A 13 -8.60 2.49 -7.61
C GLN A 13 -9.68 1.42 -7.51
N LYS A 14 -10.42 1.21 -8.60
CA LYS A 14 -11.46 0.16 -8.67
C LYS A 14 -10.87 -1.22 -8.42
N PHE A 15 -9.74 -1.55 -9.06
CA PHE A 15 -9.08 -2.83 -8.85
C PHE A 15 -8.61 -3.01 -7.40
N ILE A 16 -7.93 -2.01 -6.83
CA ILE A 16 -7.39 -2.10 -5.47
C ILE A 16 -8.51 -2.29 -4.45
N ASN A 17 -9.60 -1.52 -4.56
CA ASN A 17 -10.74 -1.63 -3.66
C ASN A 17 -11.41 -3.02 -3.75
N ALA A 18 -11.64 -3.52 -4.97
CA ALA A 18 -12.25 -4.84 -5.19
C ALA A 18 -11.34 -5.97 -4.66
N TYR A 19 -10.03 -5.87 -4.87
CA TYR A 19 -9.09 -6.88 -4.42
C TYR A 19 -8.87 -6.83 -2.90
N ALA A 20 -8.88 -5.65 -2.28
CA ALA A 20 -8.86 -5.52 -0.82
C ALA A 20 -10.09 -6.20 -0.17
N ALA A 21 -11.29 -5.98 -0.73
CA ALA A 21 -12.50 -6.65 -0.27
C ALA A 21 -12.42 -8.18 -0.45
N PHE A 22 -11.83 -8.65 -1.56
CA PHE A 22 -11.57 -10.06 -1.78
C PHE A 22 -10.63 -10.67 -0.74
N LEU A 23 -9.51 -10.00 -0.44
CA LEU A 23 -8.53 -10.45 0.57
C LEU A 23 -9.16 -10.55 1.96
N LYS A 24 -9.97 -9.54 2.33
CA LYS A 24 -10.71 -9.53 3.59
C LYS A 24 -11.68 -10.70 3.69
N ARG A 25 -12.48 -10.95 2.65
CA ARG A 25 -13.43 -12.08 2.60
C ARG A 25 -12.74 -13.44 2.66
N GLN A 26 -11.54 -13.55 2.08
CA GLN A 26 -10.80 -14.81 2.04
C GLN A 26 -10.26 -15.23 3.41
N GLY A 27 -9.93 -14.27 4.28
CA GLY A 27 -9.42 -14.52 5.63
C GLY A 27 -8.05 -15.23 5.69
N LYS A 28 -7.35 -15.35 4.55
CA LYS A 28 -6.07 -16.06 4.44
C LYS A 28 -4.85 -15.16 4.58
N LEU A 29 -5.03 -13.84 4.52
CA LEU A 29 -3.93 -12.89 4.66
C LEU A 29 -3.58 -12.77 6.15
N PRO A 30 -2.36 -13.14 6.59
CA PRO A 30 -1.97 -12.97 7.97
C PRO A 30 -1.80 -11.49 8.28
N ILE A 31 -2.66 -10.95 9.13
CA ILE A 31 -2.59 -9.55 9.57
C ILE A 31 -1.64 -9.46 10.77
N PRO A 32 -0.58 -8.63 10.71
CA PRO A 32 0.26 -8.41 11.86
C PRO A 32 -0.52 -7.76 13.02
N GLY A 33 -0.27 -8.21 14.26
CA GLY A 33 -0.97 -7.71 15.45
C GLY A 33 -0.69 -6.25 15.83
N TRP A 34 0.15 -5.53 15.07
CA TRP A 34 0.44 -4.10 15.28
C TRP A 34 -0.29 -3.18 14.30
N VAL A 35 -1.11 -3.72 13.39
CA VAL A 35 -1.73 -2.97 12.28
C VAL A 35 -2.66 -1.84 12.76
N ASP A 36 -3.25 -1.99 13.93
CA ASP A 36 -4.17 -1.05 14.59
C ASP A 36 -3.47 0.10 15.33
N ILE A 37 -2.20 -0.08 15.71
CA ILE A 37 -1.45 0.90 16.53
C ILE A 37 -0.42 1.71 15.74
N VAL A 38 -0.10 1.32 14.50
CA VAL A 38 0.98 1.95 13.72
C VAL A 38 0.48 2.98 12.71
N LYS A 39 1.42 3.84 12.31
CA LYS A 39 1.33 4.62 11.08
C LYS A 39 2.06 3.94 9.92
N THR A 40 1.66 4.27 8.70
CA THR A 40 2.24 3.70 7.47
C THR A 40 3.66 4.17 7.17
N GLY A 41 4.13 5.25 7.79
CA GLY A 41 5.50 5.71 7.65
C GLY A 41 5.88 6.90 8.52
N PRO A 42 7.17 7.23 8.62
CA PRO A 42 7.68 8.30 9.50
C PRO A 42 7.18 9.70 9.11
N ALA A 43 6.83 9.90 7.84
CA ALA A 43 6.31 11.17 7.32
C ALA A 43 4.86 11.44 7.74
N LYS A 44 4.09 10.42 8.16
CA LYS A 44 2.70 10.59 8.55
C LYS A 44 2.60 11.11 9.98
N GLU A 45 1.71 12.06 10.19
CA GLU A 45 1.39 12.61 11.51
C GLU A 45 0.32 11.78 12.21
N LEU A 46 -0.64 11.24 11.45
CA LEU A 46 -1.74 10.40 11.93
C LEU A 46 -1.67 8.97 11.37
N PRO A 47 -2.23 7.97 12.08
CA PRO A 47 -2.42 6.63 11.55
C PRO A 47 -3.49 6.60 10.44
N PRO A 48 -3.59 5.51 9.66
CA PRO A 48 -4.69 5.32 8.71
C PRO A 48 -6.06 5.36 9.40
N GLN A 49 -7.04 6.00 8.76
CA GLN A 49 -8.40 6.08 9.30
C GLN A 49 -9.25 4.83 8.99
N ASP A 50 -8.92 4.15 7.89
CA ASP A 50 -9.58 2.89 7.52
C ASP A 50 -8.99 1.74 8.34
N ILE A 51 -9.83 0.96 9.02
CA ILE A 51 -9.41 -0.24 9.77
C ILE A 51 -8.88 -1.34 8.84
N ASP A 52 -9.35 -1.36 7.59
CA ASP A 52 -8.97 -2.34 6.57
C ASP A 52 -7.77 -1.88 5.73
N TRP A 53 -7.07 -0.81 6.15
CA TRP A 53 -5.99 -0.19 5.37
C TRP A 53 -4.89 -1.18 4.95
N PHE A 54 -4.65 -2.22 5.76
CA PHE A 54 -3.62 -3.22 5.46
C PHE A 54 -4.01 -4.08 4.25
N TYR A 55 -5.30 -4.40 4.06
CA TYR A 55 -5.79 -5.07 2.86
C TYR A 55 -5.64 -4.19 1.62
N VAL A 56 -5.93 -2.88 1.76
CA VAL A 56 -5.74 -1.90 0.69
C VAL A 56 -4.27 -1.83 0.30
N ARG A 57 -3.36 -1.82 1.29
CA ARG A 57 -1.92 -1.82 1.03
C ARG A 57 -1.45 -3.12 0.37
N ALA A 58 -1.88 -4.28 0.84
CA ALA A 58 -1.55 -5.56 0.24
C ALA A 58 -2.02 -5.63 -1.23
N ALA A 59 -3.23 -5.15 -1.51
CA ALA A 59 -3.77 -5.08 -2.85
C ALA A 59 -2.97 -4.14 -3.78
N SER A 60 -2.58 -2.96 -3.27
CA SER A 60 -1.72 -2.02 -3.98
C SER A 60 -0.35 -2.62 -4.32
N VAL A 61 0.28 -3.31 -3.36
CA VAL A 61 1.58 -3.98 -3.55
C VAL A 61 1.46 -5.09 -4.59
N ALA A 62 0.44 -5.95 -4.50
CA ALA A 62 0.21 -7.02 -5.46
C ALA A 62 0.03 -6.49 -6.89
N ARG A 63 -0.77 -5.42 -7.06
CA ARG A 63 -0.92 -4.74 -8.35
C ARG A 63 0.40 -4.17 -8.84
N HIS A 64 1.18 -3.54 -7.96
CA HIS A 64 2.46 -2.95 -8.32
C HIS A 64 3.46 -3.99 -8.81
N ILE A 65 3.57 -5.14 -8.12
CA ILE A 65 4.42 -6.27 -8.51
C ILE A 65 3.97 -6.85 -9.86
N TYR A 66 2.67 -7.01 -10.07
CA TYR A 66 2.15 -7.47 -11.36
C TYR A 66 2.56 -6.56 -12.53
N LEU A 67 2.53 -5.24 -12.32
CA LEU A 67 2.89 -4.25 -13.34
C LEU A 67 4.41 -4.06 -13.49
N ARG A 68 5.17 -4.28 -12.42
CA ARG A 68 6.62 -4.07 -12.33
C ARG A 68 7.23 -5.38 -11.81
N LYS A 69 7.64 -6.24 -12.75
CA LYS A 69 8.07 -7.63 -12.50
C LYS A 69 8.99 -7.81 -11.28
N THR A 70 10.01 -6.96 -11.12
CA THR A 70 10.99 -7.04 -10.03
C THR A 70 10.93 -5.80 -9.14
N VAL A 71 10.39 -5.97 -7.94
CA VAL A 71 10.22 -4.88 -6.96
C VAL A 71 10.64 -5.39 -5.58
N GLY A 72 11.59 -4.69 -4.96
CA GLY A 72 11.99 -4.92 -3.58
C GLY A 72 11.36 -3.93 -2.61
N VAL A 73 11.49 -4.21 -1.31
CA VAL A 73 10.97 -3.37 -0.21
C VAL A 73 11.45 -1.92 -0.32
N GLY A 74 12.73 -1.68 -0.68
CA GLY A 74 13.25 -0.32 -0.84
C GLY A 74 12.54 0.49 -1.92
N ARG A 75 12.03 -0.15 -2.98
CA ARG A 75 11.26 0.54 -4.03
C ARG A 75 9.83 0.82 -3.57
N LEU A 76 9.19 -0.13 -2.88
CA LEU A 76 7.87 0.07 -2.29
C LEU A 76 7.89 1.22 -1.27
N ARG A 77 8.91 1.29 -0.44
CA ARG A 77 9.09 2.36 0.54
C ARG A 77 9.16 3.74 -0.10
N LYS A 78 9.81 3.87 -1.26
CA LYS A 78 9.85 5.12 -2.03
C LYS A 78 8.48 5.45 -2.65
N VAL A 79 7.80 4.45 -3.21
CA VAL A 79 6.46 4.62 -3.82
C VAL A 79 5.42 5.04 -2.77
N HIS A 80 5.46 4.44 -1.60
CA HIS A 80 4.57 4.75 -0.48
C HIS A 80 5.05 5.91 0.39
N GLY A 81 6.25 6.44 0.11
CA GLY A 81 6.84 7.58 0.81
C GLY A 81 6.08 8.87 0.53
N SER A 82 6.29 9.87 1.38
CA SER A 82 5.65 11.18 1.20
C SER A 82 6.53 12.30 1.73
N ALA A 83 6.22 13.54 1.34
CA ALA A 83 6.85 14.71 1.94
C ALA A 83 6.53 14.77 3.44
N LYS A 84 7.56 14.90 4.27
CA LYS A 84 7.41 15.09 5.71
C LYS A 84 7.38 16.59 6.02
N ASN A 85 6.35 17.04 6.72
CA ASN A 85 6.32 18.36 7.33
C ASN A 85 7.38 18.41 8.46
N ARG A 86 8.28 19.40 8.41
CA ARG A 86 9.36 19.59 9.39
C ARG A 86 9.11 20.84 10.25
N GLY A 87 7.87 21.31 10.32
CA GLY A 87 7.49 22.53 11.01
C GLY A 87 7.97 23.75 10.23
N VAL A 88 8.93 24.47 10.81
CA VAL A 88 9.46 25.72 10.23
C VAL A 88 10.44 25.48 9.07
N ARG A 89 10.99 24.27 8.92
CA ARG A 89 11.96 23.94 7.86
C ARG A 89 11.25 23.41 6.61
N PRO A 90 11.81 23.64 5.40
CA PRO A 90 11.28 23.09 4.16
C PRO A 90 11.05 21.57 4.22
N SER A 91 10.03 21.11 3.49
CA SER A 91 9.66 19.71 3.42
C SER A 91 10.68 18.90 2.61
N HIS A 92 10.83 17.63 2.97
CA HIS A 92 11.65 16.67 2.23
C HIS A 92 10.91 15.35 2.10
N HIS A 93 11.16 14.63 1.00
CA HIS A 93 10.66 13.27 0.83
C HIS A 93 11.25 12.34 1.89
N VAL A 94 10.41 11.51 2.50
CA VAL A 94 10.82 10.46 3.42
C VAL A 94 10.13 9.16 3.03
N ASP A 95 10.93 8.10 2.91
CA ASP A 95 10.50 6.74 2.63
C ASP A 95 9.48 6.22 3.67
N ALA A 96 8.54 5.38 3.22
CA ALA A 96 7.58 4.72 4.09
C ALA A 96 8.22 3.68 5.03
N SER A 97 7.41 3.11 5.91
CA SER A 97 7.85 2.05 6.82
C SER A 97 8.18 0.76 6.05
N GLY A 98 9.42 0.30 6.18
CA GLY A 98 9.84 -0.98 5.60
C GLY A 98 9.24 -2.20 6.28
N SER A 99 8.76 -2.07 7.52
CA SER A 99 8.04 -3.16 8.20
C SER A 99 6.68 -3.40 7.58
N VAL A 100 6.01 -2.32 7.16
CA VAL A 100 4.68 -2.40 6.57
C VAL A 100 4.72 -3.04 5.19
N ASP A 101 5.67 -2.66 4.33
CA ASP A 101 5.74 -3.19 2.96
C ASP A 101 6.40 -4.58 2.87
N ARG A 102 7.02 -5.06 3.94
CA ARG A 102 7.68 -6.38 4.01
C ARG A 102 6.77 -7.47 4.60
N LYS A 103 5.81 -7.07 5.41
CA LYS A 103 4.84 -7.97 6.05
C LYS A 103 3.60 -8.06 5.18
#